data_AF-A0A3L7Y4Q5-F1
#
_entry.id   AF-A0A3L7Y4Q5-F1
#
_cell.length_a   1.000
_cell.length_b   1.000
_cell.length_c   1.000
_cell.angle_alpha   90.00
_cell.angle_beta   90.00
_cell.angle_gamma   90.00
#
_symmetry.space_group_name_H-M   'P 1'
#
loop_
_entity.id
_entity.type
_entity.pdbx_description
1 polymer ?
#
loop_
_entity_poly.entity_id
_entity_poly.type
_entity_poly.pdbx_seq_one_letter_code
_entity_poly.pdbx_strand_id
1 'polypeptide(L)'
;MKRARLQALLERCAQLTVLVVGDFFLDKYLHIDETLAEPSLETGLVAHQVVQVGCSPGAAGTVALNLRALGVRVRALGVAGVDGEGHDLLQALAAHAIDTTHLLQVRGLRTPAYYKPMLRSTDQVRELNRMDIKNREALPDAVQRELCSRLHGVLEDVQGVIIADQVVQPECGVIGSRMRAELM
;
A
#
# COMPACT_ATOMS: atom_id res chain seq x y z
N MET A 1 30.20 -5.95 -9.83
CA MET A 1 30.19 -4.47 -9.91
C MET A 1 31.14 -3.91 -8.84
N LYS A 2 31.97 -2.91 -9.15
CA LYS A 2 32.90 -2.30 -8.16
C LYS A 2 32.11 -1.45 -7.14
N ARG A 3 32.48 -1.49 -5.85
CA ARG A 3 31.81 -0.77 -4.74
C ARG A 3 31.61 0.73 -5.04
N ALA A 4 32.63 1.39 -5.56
CA ALA A 4 32.56 2.81 -5.93
C ALA A 4 31.48 3.12 -6.97
N ARG A 5 31.27 2.23 -7.95
CA ARG A 5 30.20 2.40 -8.96
C ARG A 5 28.82 2.25 -8.35
N LEU A 6 28.64 1.28 -7.43
CA LEU A 6 27.38 1.12 -6.71
C LEU A 6 27.04 2.38 -5.91
N GLN A 7 28.02 2.90 -5.16
CA GLN A 7 27.82 4.07 -4.33
C GLN A 7 27.45 5.30 -5.17
N ALA A 8 28.16 5.55 -6.27
CA ALA A 8 27.83 6.62 -7.20
C ALA A 8 26.41 6.47 -7.83
N LEU A 9 25.93 5.24 -8.04
CA LEU A 9 24.57 5.02 -8.52
C LEU A 9 23.52 5.34 -7.44
N LEU A 10 23.74 4.91 -6.18
CA LEU A 10 22.84 5.20 -5.07
C LEU A 10 22.75 6.71 -4.77
N GLU A 11 23.88 7.43 -4.84
CA GLU A 11 23.91 8.89 -4.70
C GLU A 11 23.08 9.60 -5.79
N ARG A 12 23.11 9.09 -7.02
CA ARG A 12 22.26 9.59 -8.11
C ARG A 12 20.79 9.26 -7.92
N CYS A 13 20.46 8.08 -7.37
CA CYS A 13 19.08 7.71 -7.05
C CYS A 13 18.43 8.71 -6.08
N ALA A 14 19.19 9.22 -5.10
CA ALA A 14 18.70 10.21 -4.14
C ALA A 14 18.28 11.55 -4.77
N GLN A 15 18.69 11.81 -6.02
CA GLN A 15 18.30 13.01 -6.76
C GLN A 15 17.01 12.81 -7.56
N LEU A 16 16.58 11.57 -7.78
CA LEU A 16 15.41 11.24 -8.56
C LEU A 16 14.13 11.43 -7.75
N THR A 17 13.09 11.88 -8.44
CA THR A 17 11.69 11.83 -8.03
C THR A 17 10.97 10.86 -8.94
N VAL A 18 10.37 9.82 -8.37
CA VAL A 18 9.64 8.78 -9.11
C VAL A 18 8.18 8.79 -8.68
N LEU A 19 7.28 8.74 -9.66
CA LEU A 19 5.87 8.51 -9.43
C LEU A 19 5.60 7.01 -9.36
N VAL A 20 4.97 6.55 -8.28
CA VAL A 20 4.41 5.19 -8.21
C VAL A 20 2.90 5.31 -8.40
N VAL A 21 2.42 4.75 -9.52
CA VAL A 21 1.01 4.71 -9.90
C VAL A 21 0.50 3.29 -9.69
N GLY A 22 -0.52 3.10 -8.86
CA GLY A 22 -1.03 1.75 -8.67
C GLY A 22 -1.91 1.57 -7.44
N ASP A 23 -2.12 0.31 -7.10
CA ASP A 23 -2.99 -0.07 -6.00
C ASP A 23 -2.23 -0.05 -4.68
N PHE A 24 -2.53 0.93 -3.83
CA PHE A 24 -1.96 1.01 -2.48
C PHE A 24 -2.83 0.22 -1.51
N PHE A 25 -2.24 -0.81 -0.90
CA PHE A 25 -2.88 -1.64 0.12
C PHE A 25 -2.30 -1.31 1.49
N LEU A 26 -3.05 -1.63 2.55
CA LEU A 26 -2.53 -1.69 3.91
C LEU A 26 -2.23 -3.14 4.30
N ASP A 27 -0.98 -3.48 4.56
CA ASP A 27 -0.61 -4.71 5.24
C ASP A 27 -0.72 -4.46 6.76
N LYS A 28 -1.73 -5.05 7.40
CA LYS A 28 -2.02 -4.88 8.83
C LYS A 28 -1.66 -6.16 9.58
N TYR A 29 -0.50 -6.14 10.22
CA TYR A 29 0.04 -7.23 11.00
C TYR A 29 -0.56 -7.23 12.41
N LEU A 30 -1.20 -8.34 12.78
CA LEU A 30 -1.76 -8.55 14.11
C LEU A 30 -0.88 -9.56 14.84
N HIS A 31 0.02 -9.09 15.68
CA HIS A 31 0.88 -9.98 16.46
C HIS A 31 0.11 -10.57 17.62
N ILE A 32 0.01 -11.90 17.64
CA ILE A 32 -0.80 -12.66 18.59
C ILE A 32 0.14 -13.47 19.48
N ASP A 33 -0.09 -13.42 20.79
CA ASP A 33 0.52 -14.34 21.74
C ASP A 33 -0.42 -15.55 21.95
N GLU A 34 0.05 -16.75 21.60
CA GLU A 34 -0.76 -17.96 21.70
C GLU A 34 -1.12 -18.31 23.16
N THR A 35 -0.31 -17.89 24.12
CA THR A 35 -0.49 -18.24 25.54
C THR A 35 -1.62 -17.45 26.21
N LEU A 36 -2.06 -16.36 25.57
CA LEU A 36 -3.15 -15.50 26.04
C LEU A 36 -4.52 -15.87 25.44
N ALA A 37 -4.59 -16.93 24.62
CA ALA A 37 -5.84 -17.33 23.99
C ALA A 37 -6.90 -17.73 25.04
N GLU A 38 -8.13 -17.24 24.85
CA GLU A 38 -9.25 -17.47 25.76
C GLU A 38 -10.55 -17.74 24.96
N PRO A 39 -11.57 -18.37 25.55
CA PRO A 39 -12.85 -18.53 24.88
C PRO A 39 -13.62 -17.20 24.78
N SER A 40 -14.16 -16.88 23.60
CA SER A 40 -15.11 -15.77 23.41
C SER A 40 -16.33 -15.97 24.30
N LEU A 41 -16.75 -14.90 24.99
CA LEU A 41 -17.90 -14.93 25.90
C LEU A 41 -19.22 -15.24 25.19
N GLU A 42 -19.37 -14.82 23.93
CA GLU A 42 -20.60 -14.94 23.15
C GLU A 42 -20.70 -16.27 22.39
N THR A 43 -19.57 -16.80 21.92
CA THR A 43 -19.55 -17.93 20.98
C THR A 43 -18.81 -19.15 21.49
N GLY A 44 -17.97 -19.02 22.52
CA GLY A 44 -17.08 -20.07 23.00
C GLY A 44 -15.93 -20.43 22.05
N LEU A 45 -15.82 -19.79 20.88
CA LEU A 45 -14.71 -19.96 19.96
C LEU A 45 -13.42 -19.36 20.53
N VAL A 46 -12.26 -19.81 20.05
CA VAL A 46 -10.96 -19.26 20.47
C VAL A 46 -10.86 -17.79 20.07
N ALA A 47 -10.72 -16.91 21.06
CA ALA A 47 -10.37 -15.50 20.89
C ALA A 47 -8.86 -15.34 21.01
N HIS A 48 -8.22 -14.98 19.90
CA HIS A 48 -6.81 -14.64 19.86
C HIS A 48 -6.58 -13.22 20.38
N GLN A 49 -5.61 -13.05 21.27
CA GLN A 49 -5.28 -11.74 21.83
C GLN A 49 -4.17 -11.08 21.01
N VAL A 50 -4.49 -9.95 20.38
CA VAL A 50 -3.52 -9.15 19.63
C VAL A 50 -2.76 -8.27 20.62
N VAL A 51 -1.46 -8.54 20.77
CA VAL A 51 -0.58 -7.81 21.70
C VAL A 51 0.15 -6.64 21.05
N GLN A 52 0.21 -6.63 19.71
CA GLN A 52 0.80 -5.53 18.95
C GLN A 52 0.18 -5.48 17.54
N VAL A 53 -0.06 -4.26 17.05
CA VAL A 53 -0.49 -4.00 15.68
C VAL A 53 0.63 -3.30 14.93
N GLY A 54 0.97 -3.81 13.74
CA GLY A 54 1.89 -3.18 12.79
C GLY A 54 1.18 -2.83 11.49
N CYS A 55 1.46 -1.66 10.95
CA CYS A 55 0.89 -1.18 9.69
C CYS A 55 2.02 -0.90 8.70
N SER A 56 1.92 -1.44 7.49
CA SER A 56 2.88 -1.20 6.41
C SER A 56 2.15 -0.96 5.09
N PRO A 57 2.63 -0.02 4.24
CA PRO A 57 2.15 0.10 2.87
C PRO A 57 2.44 -1.18 2.06
N GLY A 58 1.39 -1.81 1.56
CA GLY A 58 1.40 -3.00 0.71
C GLY A 58 1.24 -2.69 -0.77
N ALA A 59 1.52 -3.67 -1.62
CA ALA A 59 1.39 -3.57 -3.09
C ALA A 59 2.19 -2.39 -3.66
N ALA A 60 1.55 -1.39 -4.27
CA ALA A 60 2.23 -0.16 -4.73
C ALA A 60 2.99 0.53 -3.59
N GLY A 61 2.50 0.42 -2.36
CA GLY A 61 3.17 0.87 -1.15
C GLY A 61 4.54 0.20 -0.95
N THR A 62 4.64 -1.11 -1.15
CA THR A 62 5.92 -1.84 -1.02
C THR A 62 6.95 -1.36 -2.05
N VAL A 63 6.52 -1.08 -3.27
CA VAL A 63 7.38 -0.50 -4.31
C VAL A 63 7.87 0.88 -3.86
N ALA A 64 6.97 1.73 -3.36
CA ALA A 64 7.32 3.05 -2.86
C ALA A 64 8.31 2.99 -1.69
N LEU A 65 8.13 2.08 -0.73
CA LEU A 65 9.06 1.86 0.39
C LEU A 65 10.45 1.46 -0.10
N ASN A 66 10.54 0.54 -1.05
CA ASN A 66 11.83 0.10 -1.62
C ASN A 66 12.57 1.26 -2.30
N LEU A 67 11.85 2.10 -3.05
CA LEU A 67 12.44 3.31 -3.65
C LEU A 67 12.94 4.30 -2.59
N ARG A 68 12.15 4.54 -1.53
CA ARG A 68 12.56 5.39 -0.41
C ARG A 68 13.80 4.84 0.30
N ALA A 69 13.90 3.53 0.47
CA ALA A 69 15.08 2.87 1.04
C ALA A 69 16.35 3.05 0.16
N LEU A 70 16.18 3.24 -1.15
CA LEU A 70 17.25 3.60 -2.08
C LEU A 70 17.53 5.12 -2.15
N GLY A 71 16.86 5.92 -1.33
CA GLY A 71 17.02 7.38 -1.26
C GLY A 71 16.16 8.18 -2.25
N VAL A 72 15.45 7.52 -3.17
CA VAL A 72 14.62 8.16 -4.22
C VAL A 72 13.47 8.92 -3.58
N ARG A 73 13.15 10.13 -4.05
CA ARG A 73 11.90 10.84 -3.65
C ARG A 73 10.72 10.17 -4.34
N VAL A 74 9.66 9.88 -3.61
CA VAL A 74 8.52 9.13 -4.16
C VAL A 74 7.25 9.93 -4.02
N ARG A 75 6.52 10.06 -5.12
CA ARG A 75 5.12 10.54 -5.15
C ARG A 75 4.21 9.34 -5.38
N ALA A 76 3.13 9.23 -4.61
CA ALA A 76 2.13 8.18 -4.73
C ALA A 76 0.89 8.69 -5.49
N LEU A 77 0.50 7.99 -6.56
CA LEU A 77 -0.75 8.19 -7.27
C LEU A 77 -1.59 6.91 -7.17
N GLY A 78 -2.76 7.02 -6.56
CA GLY A 78 -3.67 5.90 -6.36
C GLY A 78 -4.90 6.32 -5.57
N VAL A 79 -5.60 5.35 -4.98
CA VAL A 79 -6.86 5.57 -4.26
C VAL A 79 -6.81 4.90 -2.90
N ALA A 80 -7.36 5.57 -1.89
CA ALA A 80 -7.70 5.05 -0.58
C ALA A 80 -9.15 5.44 -0.23
N GLY A 81 -9.78 4.67 0.65
CA GLY A 81 -11.05 5.02 1.28
C GLY A 81 -10.88 6.15 2.30
N VAL A 82 -11.99 6.79 2.66
CA VAL A 82 -12.08 7.63 3.87
C VAL A 82 -12.54 6.74 5.03
N ASP A 83 -11.64 5.86 5.47
CA ASP A 83 -11.86 4.84 6.50
C ASP A 83 -10.63 4.66 7.41
N GLY A 84 -10.71 3.76 8.39
CA GLY A 84 -9.64 3.55 9.37
C GLY A 84 -8.35 3.02 8.72
N GLU A 85 -8.49 2.10 7.76
CA GLU A 85 -7.39 1.55 6.98
C GLU A 85 -6.74 2.61 6.08
N GLY A 86 -7.53 3.54 5.53
CA GLY A 86 -7.03 4.67 4.75
C GLY A 86 -6.21 5.63 5.61
N HIS A 87 -6.66 5.90 6.84
CA HIS A 87 -5.89 6.67 7.81
C HIS A 87 -4.56 5.99 8.15
N ASP A 88 -4.59 4.71 8.50
CA ASP A 88 -3.39 3.92 8.82
C ASP A 88 -2.41 3.87 7.64
N LEU A 89 -2.91 3.68 6.41
CA LEU A 89 -2.10 3.67 5.19
C LEU A 89 -1.40 5.02 4.96
N LEU A 90 -2.12 6.13 5.08
CA LEU A 90 -1.54 7.47 4.93
C LEU A 90 -0.47 7.76 5.97
N GLN A 91 -0.72 7.40 7.24
CA GLN A 91 0.27 7.54 8.30
C GLN A 91 1.52 6.71 8.03
N ALA A 92 1.35 5.46 7.57
CA ALA A 92 2.47 4.58 7.27
C ALA A 92 3.27 5.05 6.04
N LEU A 93 2.62 5.60 5.01
CA LEU A 93 3.29 6.25 3.87
C LEU A 93 4.07 7.50 4.31
N ALA A 94 3.46 8.35 5.12
CA ALA A 94 4.07 9.58 5.63
C ALA A 94 5.29 9.32 6.51
N ALA A 95 5.28 8.24 7.32
CA ALA A 95 6.42 7.83 8.14
C ALA A 95 7.69 7.52 7.30
N HIS A 96 7.52 7.18 6.01
CA HIS A 96 8.62 6.96 5.07
C HIS A 96 8.88 8.16 4.14
N ALA A 97 8.28 9.32 4.43
CA ALA A 97 8.36 10.53 3.62
C ALA A 97 7.99 10.30 2.13
N ILE A 98 6.94 9.50 1.91
CA ILE A 98 6.29 9.35 0.62
C ILE A 98 5.28 10.48 0.47
N ASP A 99 5.34 11.20 -0.64
CA ASP A 99 4.40 12.28 -0.94
C ASP A 99 3.06 11.68 -1.40
N THR A 100 2.03 11.86 -0.59
CA THR A 100 0.67 11.36 -0.82
C THR A 100 -0.26 12.42 -1.41
N THR A 101 0.25 13.54 -1.91
CA THR A 101 -0.56 14.62 -2.50
C THR A 101 -1.47 14.12 -3.63
N HIS A 102 -1.02 13.09 -4.37
CA HIS A 102 -1.80 12.48 -5.46
C HIS A 102 -2.54 11.20 -5.07
N LEU A 103 -2.55 10.81 -3.78
CA LEU A 103 -3.36 9.70 -3.29
C LEU A 103 -4.79 10.19 -2.99
N LEU A 104 -5.74 9.77 -3.82
CA LEU A 104 -7.14 10.17 -3.69
C LEU A 104 -7.82 9.47 -2.53
N GLN A 105 -8.41 10.24 -1.63
CA GLN A 105 -9.28 9.72 -0.58
C GLN A 105 -10.74 9.82 -1.03
N VAL A 106 -11.42 8.67 -1.15
CA VAL A 106 -12.77 8.58 -1.72
C VAL A 106 -13.74 8.01 -0.68
N ARG A 107 -14.78 8.78 -0.33
CA ARG A 107 -15.84 8.30 0.56
C ARG A 107 -16.62 7.15 -0.10
N GLY A 108 -16.91 6.11 0.67
CA GLY A 108 -17.67 4.95 0.22
C GLY A 108 -16.82 3.84 -0.43
N LEU A 109 -15.59 4.13 -0.85
CA LEU A 109 -14.62 3.08 -1.18
C LEU A 109 -13.97 2.56 0.09
N ARG A 110 -13.62 1.27 0.09
CA ARG A 110 -12.83 0.66 1.15
C ARG A 110 -11.36 0.74 0.79
N THR A 111 -10.51 1.17 1.70
CA THR A 111 -9.06 1.03 1.54
C THR A 111 -8.73 -0.47 1.52
N PRO A 112 -8.09 -0.98 0.45
CA PRO A 112 -7.75 -2.39 0.40
C PRO A 112 -6.73 -2.76 1.48
N ALA A 113 -6.97 -3.84 2.21
CA ALA A 113 -6.12 -4.25 3.32
C ALA A 113 -5.93 -5.77 3.40
N TYR A 114 -4.74 -6.19 3.79
CA TYR A 114 -4.40 -7.55 4.15
C TYR A 114 -4.20 -7.62 5.67
N TYR A 115 -5.16 -8.20 6.39
CA TYR A 115 -4.99 -8.51 7.81
C TYR A 115 -4.20 -9.80 7.93
N LYS A 116 -3.01 -9.71 8.52
CA LYS A 116 -2.01 -10.80 8.60
C LYS A 116 -1.80 -11.17 10.07
N PRO A 117 -2.55 -12.14 10.60
CA PRO A 117 -2.38 -12.56 11.98
C PRO A 117 -1.06 -13.34 12.11
N MET A 118 -0.18 -12.86 12.97
CA MET A 118 1.15 -13.42 13.21
C MET A 118 1.14 -14.10 14.58
N LEU A 119 0.87 -15.41 14.60
CA LEU A 119 0.84 -16.18 15.83
C LEU A 119 2.26 -16.49 16.28
N ARG A 120 2.62 -15.98 17.46
CA ARG A 120 3.88 -16.28 18.14
C ARG A 120 3.65 -17.41 19.14
N SER A 121 4.36 -18.50 18.93
CA SER A 121 4.60 -19.55 19.91
C SER A 121 5.97 -19.36 20.57
N THR A 122 6.28 -20.18 21.57
CA THR A 122 7.53 -20.11 22.35
C THR A 122 8.79 -20.00 21.48
N ASP A 123 8.84 -20.75 20.37
CA ASP A 123 10.03 -20.84 19.52
C ASP A 123 9.81 -20.40 18.06
N GLN A 124 8.57 -20.09 17.66
CA GLN A 124 8.24 -19.84 16.26
C GLN A 124 7.23 -18.71 16.09
N VAL A 125 7.30 -18.04 14.94
CA VAL A 125 6.25 -17.12 14.48
C VAL A 125 5.75 -17.66 13.15
N ARG A 126 4.43 -17.84 13.04
CA ARG A 126 3.79 -18.23 11.78
C ARG A 126 2.62 -17.32 11.45
N GLU A 127 2.43 -17.06 10.17
CA GLU A 127 1.26 -16.33 9.66
C GLU A 127 0.05 -17.28 9.61
N LEU A 128 -1.09 -16.85 10.16
CA LEU A 128 -2.37 -17.55 10.02
C LEU A 128 -3.11 -17.10 8.74
N ASN A 129 -4.27 -17.68 8.48
CA ASN A 129 -5.10 -17.26 7.34
C ASN A 129 -5.47 -15.79 7.44
N ARG A 130 -5.28 -15.07 6.33
CA ARG A 130 -5.56 -13.64 6.24
C ARG A 130 -7.03 -13.33 6.06
N MET A 131 -7.41 -12.11 6.47
CA MET A 131 -8.70 -11.51 6.17
C MET A 131 -8.48 -10.28 5.30
N ASP A 132 -9.06 -10.27 4.11
CA ASP A 132 -8.81 -9.23 3.12
C ASP A 132 -9.99 -8.29 2.98
N ILE A 133 -9.69 -6.99 2.98
CA ILE A 133 -10.60 -5.95 2.53
C ILE A 133 -10.23 -5.61 1.09
N LYS A 134 -11.20 -5.71 0.18
CA LYS A 134 -11.06 -5.30 -1.23
C LYS A 134 -12.37 -4.75 -1.77
N ASN A 135 -12.28 -3.79 -2.68
CA ASN A 135 -13.40 -3.41 -3.53
C ASN A 135 -13.58 -4.48 -4.62
N ARG A 136 -14.84 -4.77 -4.97
CA ARG A 136 -15.22 -5.77 -5.99
C ARG A 136 -16.06 -5.17 -7.13
N GLU A 137 -16.22 -3.86 -7.09
CA GLU A 137 -16.92 -3.07 -8.08
C GLU A 137 -15.91 -2.18 -8.79
N ALA A 138 -16.23 -1.80 -10.02
CA ALA A 138 -15.39 -0.89 -10.78
C ALA A 138 -15.21 0.43 -10.03
N LEU A 139 -14.01 1.01 -10.12
CA LEU A 139 -13.78 2.36 -9.62
C LEU A 139 -14.76 3.33 -10.30
N PRO A 140 -15.42 4.24 -9.55
CA PRO A 140 -16.34 5.19 -10.16
C PRO A 140 -15.67 6.04 -11.24
N ASP A 141 -16.37 6.29 -12.36
CA ASP A 141 -15.85 7.06 -13.50
C ASP A 141 -15.25 8.42 -13.13
N ALA A 142 -15.84 9.11 -12.14
CA ALA A 142 -15.31 10.37 -11.64
C ALA A 142 -13.92 10.20 -11.00
N VAL A 143 -13.71 9.13 -10.24
CA VAL A 143 -12.41 8.80 -9.62
C VAL A 143 -11.40 8.44 -10.69
N GLN A 144 -11.79 7.63 -11.69
CA GLN A 144 -10.90 7.28 -12.80
C GLN A 144 -10.42 8.51 -13.58
N ARG A 145 -11.31 9.46 -13.88
CA ARG A 145 -10.96 10.71 -14.57
C ARG A 145 -10.02 11.58 -13.73
N GLU A 146 -10.30 11.71 -12.44
CA GLU A 146 -9.44 12.46 -11.52
C GLU A 146 -8.02 11.85 -11.43
N LEU A 147 -7.90 10.52 -11.37
CA LEU A 147 -6.60 9.84 -11.41
C LEU A 147 -5.80 10.18 -12.68
N CYS A 148 -6.46 10.17 -13.83
CA CYS A 148 -5.83 10.52 -15.11
C CYS A 148 -5.43 11.99 -15.15
N SER A 149 -6.25 12.90 -14.61
CA SER A 149 -5.91 14.31 -14.50
C SER A 149 -4.68 14.54 -13.61
N ARG A 150 -4.60 13.84 -12.46
CA ARG A 150 -3.45 13.90 -11.56
C ARG A 150 -2.18 13.29 -12.14
N LEU A 151 -2.31 12.22 -12.91
CA LEU A 151 -1.19 11.67 -13.68
C LEU A 151 -0.60 12.77 -14.56
N HIS A 152 -1.39 13.36 -15.46
CA HIS A 152 -0.89 14.40 -16.36
C HIS A 152 -0.26 15.59 -15.63
N GLY A 153 -0.89 16.05 -14.55
CA GLY A 153 -0.38 17.18 -13.77
C GLY A 153 0.94 16.93 -13.05
N VAL A 154 1.33 15.66 -12.82
CA VAL A 154 2.56 15.31 -12.09
C VAL A 154 3.69 14.83 -13.00
N LEU A 155 3.40 14.49 -14.27
CA LEU A 155 4.39 13.91 -15.19
C LEU A 155 5.61 14.81 -15.43
N GLU A 156 5.42 16.14 -15.48
CA GLU A 156 6.52 17.09 -15.73
C GLU A 156 7.53 17.19 -14.57
N ASP A 157 7.13 16.82 -13.36
CA ASP A 157 7.93 16.96 -12.14
C ASP A 157 8.72 15.70 -11.75
N VAL A 158 8.50 14.58 -12.46
CA VAL A 158 9.08 13.28 -12.11
C VAL A 158 10.04 12.80 -13.19
N GLN A 159 11.06 12.05 -12.78
CA GLN A 159 12.07 11.49 -13.68
C GLN A 159 11.76 10.06 -14.10
N GLY A 160 10.69 9.47 -13.57
CA GLY A 160 10.24 8.14 -13.94
C GLY A 160 8.88 7.81 -13.33
N VAL A 161 8.18 6.88 -13.97
CA VAL A 161 6.90 6.34 -13.54
C VAL A 161 7.04 4.83 -13.37
N ILE A 162 6.55 4.31 -12.25
CA ILE A 162 6.42 2.87 -12.01
C ILE A 162 4.94 2.55 -11.86
N ILE A 163 4.48 1.56 -12.61
CA ILE A 163 3.10 1.07 -12.59
C ILE A 163 3.06 -0.18 -11.71
N ALA A 164 2.24 -0.16 -10.67
CA ALA A 164 2.07 -1.26 -9.71
C ALA A 164 0.61 -1.75 -9.73
N ASP A 165 0.33 -2.65 -10.67
CA ASP A 165 -0.98 -3.24 -10.93
C ASP A 165 -1.16 -4.55 -10.15
N GLN A 166 -1.86 -4.49 -9.02
CA GLN A 166 -2.01 -5.63 -8.09
C GLN A 166 -3.44 -6.18 -8.05
N VAL A 167 -4.43 -5.35 -8.38
CA VAL A 167 -5.84 -5.76 -8.41
C VAL A 167 -6.13 -6.48 -9.73
N VAL A 168 -6.31 -7.79 -9.64
CA VAL A 168 -6.55 -8.66 -10.81
C VAL A 168 -7.96 -8.53 -11.38
N GLN A 169 -8.92 -8.03 -10.61
CA GLN A 169 -10.29 -7.84 -11.06
C GLN A 169 -10.34 -6.64 -12.01
N PRO A 170 -10.87 -6.81 -13.25
CA PRO A 170 -10.97 -5.71 -14.20
C PRO A 170 -11.68 -4.49 -13.61
N GLU A 171 -11.13 -3.31 -13.90
CA GLU A 171 -11.66 -1.99 -13.49
C GLU A 171 -11.80 -1.74 -11.97
N CYS A 172 -11.46 -2.71 -11.11
CA CYS A 172 -11.58 -2.58 -9.65
C CYS A 172 -10.35 -1.91 -9.00
N GLY A 173 -9.24 -1.81 -9.74
CA GLY A 173 -8.00 -1.18 -9.32
C GLY A 173 -7.68 0.10 -10.10
N VAL A 174 -6.62 0.79 -9.69
CA VAL A 174 -6.15 2.05 -10.28
C VAL A 174 -5.75 1.87 -11.75
N ILE A 175 -5.23 0.69 -12.12
CA ILE A 175 -4.75 0.38 -13.47
C ILE A 175 -5.87 -0.28 -14.31
N GLY A 176 -7.01 0.41 -14.38
CA GLY A 176 -8.12 0.08 -15.27
C GLY A 176 -7.88 0.48 -16.73
N SER A 177 -8.83 0.14 -17.61
CA SER A 177 -8.78 0.41 -19.04
C SER A 177 -8.43 1.87 -19.39
N ARG A 178 -9.04 2.83 -18.70
CA ARG A 178 -8.76 4.26 -18.89
C ARG A 178 -7.33 4.63 -18.56
N MET A 179 -6.86 4.25 -17.36
CA MET A 179 -5.49 4.56 -16.93
C MET A 179 -4.45 3.94 -17.87
N ARG A 180 -4.71 2.73 -18.38
CA ARG A 180 -3.83 2.10 -19.38
C ARG A 180 -3.73 2.90 -20.68
N ALA A 181 -4.82 3.52 -21.13
CA ALA A 181 -4.81 4.35 -22.33
C ALA A 181 -3.97 5.62 -22.17
N GLU A 182 -3.83 6.15 -20.95
CA GLU A 182 -2.98 7.33 -20.66
C GLU A 182 -1.49 6.97 -20.49
N LEU A 183 -1.16 5.68 -20.31
CA LEU A 183 0.19 5.18 -20.04
C LEU A 183 0.88 4.58 -21.28
N MET A 184 0.17 4.48 -22.42
CA MET A 184 0.68 4.00 -23.71
C MET A 184 1.11 5.18 -24.59
#